data_AF-B9FFX3-F1
#
_entry.id   AF-B9FFX3-F1
#
_cell.length_a   1.000
_cell.length_b   1.000
_cell.length_c   1.000
_cell.angle_alpha   90.00
_cell.angle_beta   90.00
_cell.angle_gamma   90.00
#
_symmetry.space_group_name_H-M   'P 1'
#
loop_
_entity.id
_entity.type
_entity.pdbx_description
1 polymer ?
#
loop_
_entity_poly.entity_id
_entity_poly.type
_entity_poly.pdbx_seq_one_letter_code
_entity_poly.pdbx_strand_id
1 'polypeptide(L)'
;MDYSSSKEPSSARAWWTRETVAVVTGANRGIGLALAARLGEHGITVVLTARDAERGEAAAAALRARGLHVVFHRLDVADPASVQAFAACSATPSAASTSW
;
A
#
# COMPACT_ATOMS: atom_id res chain seq x y z
N MET A 1 4.30 -45.14 11.59
CA MET A 1 4.28 -43.84 12.27
C MET A 1 4.38 -42.76 11.22
N ASP A 2 3.22 -42.50 10.64
CA ASP A 2 2.90 -41.41 9.73
C ASP A 2 3.00 -40.09 10.50
N TYR A 3 4.06 -39.33 10.24
CA TYR A 3 4.15 -37.94 10.66
C TYR A 3 3.34 -37.08 9.69
N SER A 4 2.04 -37.34 9.62
CA SER A 4 1.07 -36.47 8.92
C SER A 4 0.77 -35.27 9.81
N SER A 5 1.76 -34.40 10.00
CA SER A 5 1.52 -33.04 10.46
C SER A 5 1.25 -32.19 9.22
N SER A 6 0.09 -32.41 8.60
CA SER A 6 -0.49 -31.46 7.66
C SER A 6 -0.95 -30.25 8.46
N LYS A 7 0.01 -29.44 8.93
CA LYS A 7 -0.26 -28.02 9.08
C LYS A 7 -0.30 -27.46 7.66
N GLU A 8 -1.37 -27.78 6.94
CA GLU A 8 -1.74 -26.99 5.78
C GLU A 8 -1.65 -25.54 6.25
N PRO A 9 -0.87 -24.67 5.58
CA PRO A 9 -0.94 -23.27 5.90
C PRO A 9 -2.41 -22.95 5.69
N SER A 10 -3.14 -22.74 6.79
CA SER A 10 -4.41 -22.07 6.74
C SER A 10 -4.19 -20.98 5.73
N SER A 11 -4.96 -21.00 4.64
CA SER A 11 -5.23 -19.79 3.90
C SER A 11 -5.90 -18.88 4.90
N ALA A 12 -5.09 -18.32 5.80
CA ALA A 12 -5.45 -17.35 6.79
C ALA A 12 -5.93 -16.23 5.89
N ARG A 13 -7.26 -16.11 5.79
CA ARG A 13 -7.90 -15.03 5.06
C ARG A 13 -7.10 -13.79 5.43
N ALA A 14 -6.53 -13.15 4.42
CA ALA A 14 -5.67 -12.02 4.69
C ALA A 14 -6.42 -11.08 5.64
N TRP A 15 -5.75 -10.61 6.69
CA TRP A 15 -6.39 -9.80 7.74
C TRP A 15 -6.85 -8.43 7.19
N TRP A 16 -6.46 -8.10 5.96
CA TRP A 16 -6.87 -6.91 5.23
C TRP A 16 -8.09 -7.15 4.34
N THR A 17 -8.81 -6.06 4.08
CA THR A 17 -9.96 -5.99 3.18
C THR A 17 -9.62 -5.14 1.94
N ARG A 18 -10.53 -5.06 0.96
CA ARG A 18 -10.36 -4.15 -0.19
C ARG A 18 -10.41 -2.66 0.18
N GLU A 19 -11.00 -2.34 1.33
CA GLU A 19 -11.04 -0.98 1.89
C GLU A 19 -9.74 -0.63 2.63
N THR A 20 -8.86 -1.61 2.86
CA THR A 20 -7.58 -1.37 3.51
C THR A 20 -6.70 -0.53 2.58
N VAL A 21 -6.05 0.47 3.17
CA VAL A 21 -5.05 1.30 2.50
C VAL A 21 -3.67 0.88 3.01
N ALA A 22 -2.79 0.49 2.11
CA ALA A 22 -1.41 0.12 2.44
C ALA A 22 -0.46 1.26 2.09
N VAL A 23 0.23 1.82 3.09
CA VAL A 23 1.30 2.80 2.87
C VAL A 23 2.62 2.06 2.75
N VAL A 24 3.32 2.22 1.63
CA VAL A 24 4.64 1.60 1.42
C VAL A 24 5.69 2.69 1.27
N THR A 25 6.67 2.69 2.18
CA THR A 25 7.80 3.63 2.18
C THR A 25 8.95 3.12 1.33
N GLY A 26 9.64 4.04 0.65
CA GLY A 26 10.74 3.69 -0.26
C GLY A 26 10.28 2.88 -1.48
N ALA A 27 9.01 2.99 -1.86
CA ALA A 27 8.39 2.15 -2.88
C ALA A 27 8.68 2.60 -4.33
N ASN A 28 9.69 3.46 -4.52
CA ASN A 28 10.14 3.83 -5.86
C ASN A 28 11.04 2.78 -6.54
N ARG A 29 11.57 1.79 -5.80
CA ARG A 29 12.41 0.72 -6.37
C ARG A 29 12.45 -0.54 -5.50
N GLY A 30 13.02 -1.60 -6.06
CA GLY A 30 13.38 -2.83 -5.33
C GLY A 30 12.18 -3.48 -4.65
N ILE A 31 12.37 -3.90 -3.40
CA ILE A 31 11.37 -4.64 -2.62
C ILE A 31 10.10 -3.80 -2.40
N GLY A 32 10.23 -2.51 -2.09
CA GLY A 32 9.07 -1.64 -1.86
C GLY A 32 8.16 -1.54 -3.09
N LEU A 33 8.75 -1.45 -4.29
CA LEU A 33 8.00 -1.43 -5.54
C LEU A 33 7.31 -2.78 -5.81
N ALA A 34 8.01 -3.90 -5.58
CA ALA A 34 7.44 -5.23 -5.74
C ALA A 34 6.29 -5.47 -4.74
N LEU A 35 6.43 -4.99 -3.50
CA LEU A 35 5.40 -5.08 -2.48
C LEU A 35 4.16 -4.25 -2.86
N ALA A 36 4.37 -3.01 -3.33
CA ALA A 36 3.30 -2.14 -3.80
C ALA A 36 2.53 -2.77 -4.98
N ALA A 37 3.25 -3.38 -5.93
CA ALA A 37 2.63 -4.13 -7.02
C ALA A 37 1.78 -5.29 -6.49
N ARG A 38 2.34 -6.11 -5.58
CA ARG A 38 1.65 -7.29 -5.07
C ARG A 38 0.40 -6.93 -4.26
N LEU A 39 0.47 -5.90 -3.43
CA LEU A 39 -0.68 -5.41 -2.67
C LEU A 39 -1.77 -4.86 -3.60
N GLY A 40 -1.38 -4.12 -4.64
CA GLY A 40 -2.31 -3.64 -5.67
C GLY A 40 -2.99 -4.79 -6.42
N GLU A 41 -2.27 -5.88 -6.74
CA GLU A 41 -2.83 -7.09 -7.37
C GLU A 41 -3.90 -7.75 -6.49
N HIS A 42 -3.81 -7.61 -5.17
CA HIS A 42 -4.83 -8.06 -4.22
C HIS A 42 -6.03 -7.11 -4.09
N GLY A 43 -6.07 -6.02 -4.87
CA GLY A 43 -7.17 -5.04 -4.88
C GLY A 43 -7.12 -4.06 -3.70
N ILE A 44 -5.96 -3.92 -3.06
CA ILE A 44 -5.73 -2.98 -1.96
C ILE A 44 -5.32 -1.63 -2.56
N THR A 45 -5.80 -0.53 -1.99
CA THR A 45 -5.31 0.80 -2.36
C THR A 45 -3.92 1.01 -1.78
N VAL A 46 -2.94 1.27 -2.63
CA VAL A 46 -1.54 1.44 -2.20
C VAL A 46 -1.13 2.90 -2.26
N VAL A 47 -0.66 3.45 -1.15
CA VAL A 47 0.02 4.75 -1.10
C VAL A 47 1.51 4.50 -1.22
N LEU A 48 2.04 4.74 -2.42
CA LEU A 48 3.46 4.67 -2.74
C LEU A 48 4.12 5.94 -2.23
N THR A 49 5.13 5.81 -1.38
CA THR A 49 5.87 6.98 -0.89
C THR A 49 7.36 6.89 -1.18
N ALA A 50 7.93 8.04 -1.54
CA ALA A 50 9.36 8.21 -1.83
C ALA A 50 9.79 9.66 -1.60
N ARG A 51 11.09 9.86 -1.38
CA ARG A 51 11.71 11.20 -1.26
C ARG A 51 11.77 11.93 -2.60
N ASP A 52 12.08 11.18 -3.65
CA ASP A 52 12.21 11.67 -5.02
C ASP A 52 10.84 11.61 -5.71
N ALA A 53 10.28 12.78 -6.04
CA ALA A 53 8.95 12.91 -6.59
C ALA A 53 8.85 12.36 -8.01
N GLU A 54 9.84 12.61 -8.87
CA GLU A 54 9.84 12.14 -10.26
C GLU A 54 9.92 10.62 -10.31
N ARG A 55 10.86 10.03 -9.56
CA ARG A 55 11.02 8.57 -9.52
C ARG A 55 9.82 7.88 -8.88
N GLY A 56 9.23 8.51 -7.85
CA GLY A 56 8.03 8.01 -7.19
C GLY A 56 6.81 8.03 -8.10
N GLU A 57 6.59 9.12 -8.82
CA GLU A 57 5.48 9.25 -9.75
C GLU A 57 5.64 8.32 -10.95
N ALA A 58 6.85 8.17 -11.51
CA ALA A 58 7.11 7.21 -12.58
C ALA A 58 6.81 5.76 -12.15
N ALA A 59 7.19 5.39 -10.92
CA ALA A 59 6.88 4.08 -10.37
C ALA A 59 5.36 3.88 -10.17
N ALA A 60 4.66 4.88 -9.63
CA ALA A 60 3.22 4.82 -9.44
C ALA A 60 2.48 4.77 -10.78
N ALA A 61 2.89 5.57 -11.77
CA ALA A 61 2.33 5.55 -13.12
C ALA A 61 2.48 4.18 -13.79
N ALA A 62 3.65 3.53 -13.64
CA ALA A 62 3.86 2.17 -14.15
C ALA A 62 2.91 1.14 -13.51
N LEU A 63 2.62 1.27 -12.21
CA LEU A 63 1.65 0.40 -11.53
C LEU A 63 0.20 0.72 -11.93
N ARG A 64 -0.16 1.99 -12.09
CA ARG A 64 -1.48 2.40 -12.57
C ARG A 64 -1.74 1.93 -14.00
N ALA A 65 -0.73 1.95 -14.87
CA ALA A 65 -0.82 1.43 -16.23
C ALA A 65 -1.13 -0.09 -16.26
N ARG A 66 -0.81 -0.82 -15.18
CA ARG A 66 -1.19 -2.22 -14.98
C ARG A 66 -2.61 -2.40 -14.41
N GLY A 67 -3.37 -1.31 -14.24
CA GLY A 67 -4.71 -1.30 -13.66
C GLY A 67 -4.75 -1.29 -12.14
N LEU A 68 -3.63 -1.06 -11.45
CA LEU A 68 -3.56 -1.09 -9.99
C LEU A 68 -3.96 0.25 -9.38
N HIS A 69 -4.64 0.23 -8.22
CA HIS A 69 -4.97 1.43 -7.46
C HIS A 69 -3.80 1.88 -6.60
N VAL A 70 -2.98 2.77 -7.16
CA VAL A 70 -1.80 3.32 -6.51
C VAL A 70 -1.86 4.84 -6.49
N VAL A 71 -1.62 5.45 -5.34
CA VAL A 71 -1.47 6.90 -5.16
C VAL A 71 -0.04 7.20 -4.77
N PHE A 72 0.58 8.20 -5.38
CA PHE A 72 1.92 8.63 -4.99
C PHE A 72 1.81 9.79 -3.99
N HIS A 73 2.63 9.75 -2.95
CA HIS A 73 2.84 10.90 -2.07
C HIS A 73 4.32 11.04 -1.72
N ARG A 74 4.87 12.24 -1.86
CA ARG A 74 6.24 12.51 -1.43
C ARG A 74 6.32 12.41 0.09
N LEU A 75 7.25 11.61 0.60
CA LEU A 75 7.49 11.47 2.04
C LEU A 75 8.98 11.33 2.28
N ASP A 76 9.51 12.17 3.17
CA ASP A 76 10.79 11.92 3.81
C ASP A 76 10.58 11.47 5.25
N VAL A 77 10.87 10.20 5.51
CA VAL A 77 10.71 9.60 6.85
C VAL A 77 11.74 10.13 7.86
N ALA A 78 12.82 10.77 7.39
CA ALA A 78 13.81 11.40 8.25
C ALA A 78 13.39 12.80 8.71
N ASP A 79 12.39 13.41 8.08
CA ASP A 79 11.86 14.72 8.43
C ASP A 79 10.51 14.59 9.18
N PRO A 80 10.49 14.87 10.50
CA PRO A 80 9.25 14.82 11.28
C PRO A 80 8.14 15.71 10.73
N ALA A 81 8.47 16.86 10.13
CA ALA A 81 7.47 17.75 9.54
C ALA A 81 6.84 17.12 8.29
N SER A 82 7.65 16.46 7.45
CA SER A 82 7.15 15.69 6.30
C SER A 82 6.24 14.54 6.75
N VAL A 83 6.56 13.85 7.84
CA VAL A 83 5.72 12.78 8.39
C VAL A 83 4.40 13.33 8.91
N GLN A 84 4.41 14.46 9.62
CA GLN A 84 3.18 15.09 10.12
C GLN A 84 2.28 15.57 8.97
N ALA A 85 2.86 16.21 7.96
CA ALA A 85 2.11 16.64 6.78
C ALA A 85 1.46 15.45 6.04
N PHE A 86 2.19 14.35 5.91
CA PHE A 86 1.65 13.12 5.32
C PHE A 86 0.53 12.51 6.17
N ALA A 87 0.73 12.40 7.49
CA ALA A 87 -0.27 11.87 8.40
C ALA A 87 -1.57 12.69 8.36
N ALA A 88 -1.46 14.02 8.36
CA ALA A 88 -2.59 14.93 8.25
C ALA A 88 -3.33 14.78 6.90
N CYS A 89 -2.61 14.59 5.80
CA CYS A 89 -3.20 14.34 4.48
C CYS A 89 -3.90 12.98 4.38
N SER A 90 -3.40 11.97 5.09
CA SER A 90 -3.94 10.59 5.05
C SER A 90 -5.17 10.38 5.94
N ALA A 91 -5.56 11.39 6.73
CA ALA A 91 -6.73 11.36 7.59
C ALA A 91 -8.03 11.58 6.81
N THR A 92 -8.45 10.58 6.05
CA THR A 92 -9.88 10.40 5.72
C THR A 92 -10.18 8.95 5.38
N PRO A 93 -11.18 8.36 6.04
CA PRO A 93 -12.35 7.97 5.29
C PRO A 93 -13.52 8.88 5.68
N SER A 94 -14.00 9.64 4.70
CA SER A 94 -15.35 10.18 4.74
C SER A 94 -16.26 8.97 4.69
N ALA A 95 -16.74 8.52 5.85
CA ALA A 95 -17.90 7.65 5.94
C ALA A 95 -19.13 8.48 5.55
N ALA A 96 -19.25 8.78 4.26
CA ALA A 96 -20.49 9.28 3.69
C ALA A 96 -21.35 8.08 3.28
N SER A 97 -22.60 8.09 3.77
CA SER A 97 -23.72 7.22 3.42
C SER A 97 -23.82 5.90 4.18
N THR A 98 -24.73 5.85 5.16
CA THR A 98 -26.00 5.10 5.02
C THR A 98 -26.97 5.60 6.10
N SER A 99 -27.89 6.46 5.68
CA SER A 99 -29.15 6.71 6.38
C SER A 99 -30.10 5.55 6.10
N TRP A 100 -30.69 4.96 7.13
CA TRP A 100 -32.01 4.35 7.08
C TRP A 100 -32.86 4.98 8.18
#